data_AF-A0A7Y2K7P6-F1
#
_entry.id   AF-A0A7Y2K7P6-F1
#
_cell.length_a   1.000
_cell.length_b   1.000
_cell.length_c   1.000
_cell.angle_alpha   90.00
_cell.angle_beta   90.00
_cell.angle_gamma   90.00
#
_symmetry.space_group_name_H-M   'P 1'
#
loop_
_entity.id
_entity.type
_entity.pdbx_description
1 polymer ?
#
loop_
_entity_poly.entity_id
_entity_poly.type
_entity_poly.pdbx_seq_one_letter_code
_entity_poly.pdbx_strand_id
1 'polypeptide(L)'
;MKNIDIINHVKGESQFVDDIVAPENILYASVAYSKIANGKILELDTNAAKRLYGVKDVFTAEDIPGRNQIGGIIEDEELLACGKVEFIGQPVALVVADKKSFANKAASKIKIDCKELPAITDPREAYKKGDLIIPPRTFSLGDTENNWDDCEFIVEATAESGAQEHLYLETQGAFAYPTEGNGIKIISSTQAPTTVQKIAATVLNLPMNKIEVDVLRIGGGFGGKEDQATCWAVLAALGAYKTKRPVKLILNRQEDIRLTGKRHPYSSDYKIGLSQAGKIICYEVTIYQNAGAAADLSPAIMERTLFHCTNSYYIPNVKATCISCKTNLPPNTAFRGFGGPQGMFVIESAIYKAAEKMNIEPSKIQKINLLVEGNEFPYGQLAENCNARKTWNHADKKYEIGKATREVKKFNKENDLYKKGIAVMPICFGISFTNTSMNQASAL
;
A
#
# COMPACT_ATOMS: atom_id res chain seq x y z
N MET A 1 -12.85 -25.59 -2.21
CA MET A 1 -14.15 -24.95 -1.93
C MET A 1 -14.55 -24.09 -3.13
N LYS A 2 -15.81 -24.13 -3.56
CA LYS A 2 -16.36 -23.17 -4.53
C LYS A 2 -16.84 -21.93 -3.77
N ASN A 3 -16.66 -20.74 -4.32
CA ASN A 3 -17.23 -19.52 -3.73
C ASN A 3 -18.77 -19.64 -3.69
N ILE A 4 -19.37 -19.44 -2.52
CA ILE A 4 -20.81 -19.60 -2.29
C ILE A 4 -21.65 -18.54 -3.05
N ASP A 5 -21.06 -17.38 -3.36
CA ASP A 5 -21.73 -16.27 -4.06
C ASP A 5 -21.60 -16.36 -5.59
N ILE A 6 -20.97 -17.40 -6.15
CA ILE A 6 -20.63 -17.47 -7.58
C ILE A 6 -21.84 -17.32 -8.51
N ILE A 7 -22.98 -17.91 -8.15
CA ILE A 7 -24.20 -17.84 -8.96
C ILE A 7 -24.76 -16.41 -8.95
N ASN A 8 -24.75 -15.75 -7.79
CA ASN A 8 -25.23 -14.39 -7.63
C ASN A 8 -24.35 -13.41 -8.40
N HIS A 9 -23.03 -13.61 -8.41
CA HIS A 9 -22.09 -12.79 -9.19
C HIS A 9 -22.39 -12.87 -10.69
N VAL A 10 -22.60 -14.08 -11.22
CA VAL A 10 -22.85 -14.30 -12.67
C VAL A 10 -24.19 -13.70 -13.10
N LYS A 11 -25.20 -13.72 -12.22
CA LYS A 11 -26.52 -13.18 -12.50
C LYS A 11 -26.64 -11.66 -12.25
N GLY A 12 -25.64 -11.04 -11.63
CA GLY A 12 -25.74 -9.64 -11.18
C GLY A 12 -26.66 -9.44 -9.97
N GLU A 13 -26.89 -10.49 -9.18
CA GLU A 13 -27.73 -10.46 -7.98
C GLU A 13 -26.91 -10.13 -6.71
N SER A 14 -25.57 -10.18 -6.78
CA SER A 14 -24.71 -9.74 -5.69
C SER A 14 -24.70 -8.24 -5.54
N GLN A 15 -25.13 -7.76 -4.38
CA GLN A 15 -25.13 -6.33 -4.06
C GLN A 15 -23.75 -5.87 -3.58
N PHE A 16 -23.25 -4.79 -4.18
CA PHE A 16 -22.11 -3.97 -3.74
C PHE A 16 -22.62 -2.64 -3.17
N VAL A 17 -21.72 -1.78 -2.68
CA VAL A 17 -22.13 -0.55 -1.96
C VAL A 17 -23.03 0.36 -2.81
N ASP A 18 -22.70 0.53 -4.09
CA ASP A 18 -23.48 1.41 -4.97
C ASP A 18 -24.82 0.80 -5.43
N ASP A 19 -24.96 -0.53 -5.37
CA ASP A 19 -26.20 -1.24 -5.74
C ASP A 19 -27.28 -1.12 -4.67
N ILE A 20 -26.92 -0.67 -3.46
CA ILE A 20 -27.85 -0.50 -2.35
C ILE A 20 -28.91 0.52 -2.75
N VAL A 21 -30.17 0.09 -2.62
CA VAL A 21 -31.34 0.90 -2.96
C VAL A 21 -31.33 2.18 -2.12
N ALA A 22 -31.30 3.30 -2.82
CA ALA A 22 -31.25 4.60 -2.20
C ALA A 22 -32.63 4.99 -1.64
N PRO A 23 -32.72 5.53 -0.41
CA PRO A 23 -33.94 6.14 0.09
C PRO A 23 -34.25 7.44 -0.68
N GLU A 24 -35.51 7.86 -0.69
CA GLU A 24 -35.99 9.01 -1.48
C GLU A 24 -35.26 10.33 -1.15
N ASN A 25 -34.86 10.53 0.10
CA ASN A 25 -34.17 11.74 0.58
C ASN A 25 -32.64 11.66 0.54
N ILE A 26 -32.06 10.71 -0.20
CA ILE A 26 -30.60 10.58 -0.34
C ILE A 26 -29.94 11.85 -0.89
N LEU A 27 -28.68 12.05 -0.54
CA LEU A 27 -27.76 13.01 -1.12
C LEU A 27 -26.55 12.30 -1.71
N TYR A 28 -25.96 12.90 -2.72
CA TYR A 28 -24.74 12.44 -3.35
C TYR A 28 -23.60 13.38 -3.00
N ALA A 29 -22.47 12.80 -2.63
CA ALA A 29 -21.28 13.54 -2.28
C ALA A 29 -20.23 13.53 -3.40
N SER A 30 -19.43 14.58 -3.44
CA SER A 30 -18.22 14.71 -4.25
C SER A 30 -17.16 15.47 -3.45
N VAL A 31 -15.88 15.21 -3.72
CA VAL A 31 -14.76 15.76 -2.95
C VAL A 31 -14.00 16.74 -3.81
N ALA A 32 -13.82 17.97 -3.31
CA ALA A 32 -12.82 18.88 -3.86
C ALA A 32 -11.46 18.56 -3.24
N TYR A 33 -10.41 18.58 -4.05
CA TYR A 33 -9.07 18.16 -3.66
C TYR A 33 -7.99 19.10 -4.21
N SER A 34 -6.81 19.08 -3.59
CA SER A 34 -5.65 19.86 -3.99
C SER A 34 -5.15 19.48 -5.39
N LYS A 35 -4.82 20.49 -6.20
CA LYS A 35 -4.08 20.33 -7.46
C LYS A 35 -2.59 20.64 -7.30
N ILE A 36 -2.17 20.98 -6.09
CA ILE A 36 -0.84 21.43 -5.72
C ILE A 36 -0.19 20.35 -4.86
N ALA A 37 1.05 19.99 -5.18
CA ALA A 37 1.77 18.93 -4.48
C ALA A 37 2.27 19.37 -3.10
N ASN A 38 2.62 20.64 -2.92
CA ASN A 38 3.02 21.18 -1.62
C ASN A 38 2.68 22.67 -1.57
N GLY A 39 2.03 23.15 -0.51
CA GLY A 39 1.71 24.56 -0.40
C GLY A 39 0.97 24.94 0.86
N LYS A 40 0.95 26.22 1.17
CA LYS A 40 0.14 26.80 2.26
C LYS A 40 -1.19 27.30 1.69
N ILE A 41 -2.31 26.83 2.23
CA ILE A 41 -3.64 27.35 1.86
C ILE A 41 -3.76 28.76 2.43
N LEU A 42 -4.03 29.74 1.55
CA LEU A 42 -4.28 31.13 1.92
C LEU A 42 -5.78 31.36 2.08
N GLU A 43 -6.58 30.86 1.13
CA GLU A 43 -8.03 30.95 1.14
C GLU A 43 -8.67 29.75 0.43
N LEU A 44 -9.81 29.29 0.95
CA LEU A 44 -10.64 28.26 0.33
C LEU A 44 -12.02 28.83 -0.01
N ASP A 45 -12.20 29.31 -1.25
CA ASP A 45 -13.46 29.91 -1.69
C ASP A 45 -14.46 28.82 -2.13
N THR A 46 -15.51 28.67 -1.32
CA THR A 46 -16.63 27.74 -1.56
C THR A 46 -17.89 28.42 -2.09
N ASN A 47 -17.89 29.76 -2.25
CA ASN A 47 -19.11 30.54 -2.52
C ASN A 47 -19.75 30.17 -3.85
N ALA A 48 -18.95 29.98 -4.90
CA ALA A 48 -19.44 29.61 -6.22
C ALA A 48 -20.09 28.21 -6.21
N ALA A 49 -19.55 27.27 -5.43
CA ALA A 49 -20.08 25.92 -5.28
C ALA A 49 -21.43 25.94 -4.53
N LYS A 50 -21.52 26.67 -3.41
CA LYS A 50 -22.73 26.77 -2.57
C LYS A 50 -23.94 27.35 -3.31
N ARG A 51 -23.73 28.22 -4.31
CA ARG A 51 -24.81 28.85 -5.09
C ARG A 51 -25.36 27.99 -6.24
N LEU A 52 -24.74 26.85 -6.54
CA LEU A 52 -25.19 26.02 -7.65
C LEU A 52 -26.51 25.29 -7.32
N TYR A 53 -27.38 25.21 -8.33
CA TYR A 53 -28.64 24.48 -8.22
C TYR A 53 -28.41 23.02 -7.78
N GLY A 54 -29.20 22.58 -6.80
CA GLY A 54 -29.20 21.22 -6.27
C GLY A 54 -28.09 20.94 -5.25
N VAL A 55 -27.16 21.85 -5.01
CA VAL A 55 -26.20 21.76 -3.89
C VAL A 55 -26.96 22.02 -2.59
N LYS A 56 -26.73 21.18 -1.58
CA LYS A 56 -27.29 21.36 -0.23
C LYS A 56 -26.29 21.98 0.72
N ASP A 57 -25.05 21.53 0.67
CA ASP A 57 -24.01 22.07 1.51
C ASP A 57 -22.62 21.81 0.95
N VAL A 58 -21.66 22.57 1.47
CA VAL A 58 -20.22 22.39 1.24
C VAL A 58 -19.52 22.48 2.58
N PHE A 59 -18.92 21.36 3.01
CA PHE A 59 -18.22 21.24 4.27
C PHE A 59 -16.71 21.35 4.08
N THR A 60 -16.07 22.10 4.96
CA THR A 60 -14.61 22.25 5.05
C THR A 60 -14.10 21.68 6.37
N ALA A 61 -12.80 21.80 6.66
CA ALA A 61 -12.24 21.40 7.94
C ALA A 61 -12.95 22.07 9.15
N GLU A 62 -13.46 23.29 8.99
CA GLU A 62 -14.20 24.03 10.04
C GLU A 62 -15.55 23.40 10.40
N ASP A 63 -16.11 22.57 9.51
CA ASP A 63 -17.40 21.94 9.71
C ASP A 63 -17.33 20.62 10.49
N ILE A 64 -16.12 20.12 10.74
CA ILE A 64 -15.84 18.88 11.46
C ILE A 64 -16.14 19.09 12.95
N PRO A 65 -17.10 18.35 13.55
CA PRO A 65 -17.50 18.57 14.94
C PRO A 65 -16.52 17.99 15.98
N GLY A 66 -15.66 17.04 15.58
CA GLY A 66 -14.64 16.41 16.41
C GLY A 66 -13.23 16.78 15.97
N ARG A 67 -12.34 15.79 15.90
CA ARG A 67 -10.95 16.00 15.48
C ARG A 67 -10.78 15.75 13.98
N ASN A 68 -10.15 16.68 13.27
CA ASN A 68 -9.78 16.52 11.86
C ASN A 68 -8.53 15.63 11.71
N GLN A 69 -8.63 14.35 12.04
CA GLN A 69 -7.50 13.41 12.07
C GLN A 69 -7.95 12.01 11.67
N ILE A 70 -7.25 11.41 10.69
CA ILE A 70 -7.56 10.08 10.16
C ILE A 70 -6.38 9.11 10.15
N GLY A 71 -5.17 9.58 10.47
CA GLY A 71 -3.96 8.77 10.50
C GLY A 71 -4.07 7.63 11.53
N GLY A 72 -3.83 6.40 11.07
CA GLY A 72 -4.03 5.18 11.86
C GLY A 72 -2.85 4.84 12.77
N ILE A 73 -1.65 4.65 12.19
CA ILE A 73 -0.43 4.32 12.96
C ILE A 73 0.15 5.57 13.63
N ILE A 74 0.17 6.68 12.89
CA ILE A 74 0.61 7.99 13.36
C ILE A 74 -0.56 8.94 13.09
N GLU A 75 -0.87 9.81 14.05
CA GLU A 75 -1.86 10.86 13.87
C GLU A 75 -1.28 12.00 13.01
N ASP A 76 -1.01 11.76 11.73
CA ASP A 76 -0.34 12.70 10.80
C ASP A 76 -1.14 13.03 9.53
N GLU A 77 -2.41 12.63 9.44
CA GLU A 77 -3.24 12.86 8.25
C GLU A 77 -4.58 13.53 8.60
N GLU A 78 -4.92 14.61 7.91
CA GLU A 78 -6.20 15.31 8.06
C GLU A 78 -7.28 14.72 7.13
N LEU A 79 -8.54 14.69 7.58
CA LEU A 79 -9.67 14.28 6.74
C LEU A 79 -9.90 15.28 5.60
N LEU A 80 -9.88 16.58 5.94
CA LEU A 80 -9.97 17.70 5.01
C LEU A 80 -8.82 18.65 5.34
N ALA A 81 -7.98 18.95 4.35
CA ALA A 81 -6.77 19.73 4.55
C ALA A 81 -7.08 21.13 5.09
N CYS A 82 -6.35 21.55 6.12
CA CYS A 82 -6.46 22.85 6.75
C CYS A 82 -5.09 23.54 6.79
N GLY A 83 -5.01 24.76 6.27
CA GLY A 83 -3.79 25.58 6.30
C GLY A 83 -2.65 25.14 5.38
N LYS A 84 -2.52 23.86 5.03
CA LYS A 84 -1.53 23.35 4.05
C LYS A 84 -2.08 22.21 3.20
N VAL A 85 -1.47 22.00 2.04
CA VAL A 85 -1.64 20.82 1.19
C VAL A 85 -0.29 20.17 0.97
N GLU A 86 -0.24 18.84 1.02
CA GLU A 86 1.00 18.05 1.00
C GLU A 86 1.07 17.05 -0.16
N PHE A 87 0.01 16.92 -0.96
CA PHE A 87 0.03 16.16 -2.21
C PHE A 87 -1.12 16.55 -3.16
N ILE A 88 -0.93 16.26 -4.45
CA ILE A 88 -2.02 16.37 -5.44
C ILE A 88 -3.04 15.27 -5.15
N GLY A 89 -4.28 15.67 -4.92
CA GLY A 89 -5.38 14.78 -4.57
C GLY A 89 -5.79 14.83 -3.10
N GLN A 90 -5.11 15.61 -2.25
CA GLN A 90 -5.50 15.75 -0.85
C GLN A 90 -6.90 16.39 -0.73
N PRO A 91 -7.88 15.77 -0.05
CA PRO A 91 -9.21 16.34 0.14
C PRO A 91 -9.16 17.71 0.84
N VAL A 92 -9.94 18.69 0.38
CA VAL A 92 -10.04 20.03 1.00
C VAL A 92 -11.48 20.42 1.37
N ALA A 93 -12.47 19.86 0.67
CA ALA A 93 -13.88 20.08 0.99
C ALA A 93 -14.76 18.92 0.49
N LEU A 94 -15.88 18.72 1.18
CA LEU A 94 -16.93 17.79 0.82
C LEU A 94 -18.15 18.57 0.30
N VAL A 95 -18.62 18.24 -0.89
CA VAL A 95 -19.85 18.82 -1.45
C VAL A 95 -20.96 17.77 -1.42
N VAL A 96 -22.14 18.14 -0.93
CA VAL A 96 -23.34 17.30 -0.93
C VAL A 96 -24.46 17.93 -1.76
N ALA A 97 -25.09 17.14 -2.62
CA ALA A 97 -26.11 17.62 -3.56
C ALA A 97 -27.20 16.57 -3.86
N ASP A 98 -28.32 17.00 -4.45
CA ASP A 98 -29.43 16.11 -4.83
C ASP A 98 -29.07 15.10 -5.92
N LYS A 99 -28.02 15.36 -6.71
CA LYS A 99 -27.53 14.47 -7.77
C LYS A 99 -26.02 14.44 -7.78
N LYS A 100 -25.44 13.28 -8.12
CA LYS A 100 -23.98 13.10 -8.28
C LYS A 100 -23.37 14.10 -9.25
N SER A 101 -24.05 14.38 -10.38
CA SER A 101 -23.58 15.36 -11.37
C SER A 101 -23.52 16.79 -10.83
N PHE A 102 -24.43 17.17 -9.93
CA PHE A 102 -24.42 18.49 -9.28
C PHE A 102 -23.30 18.59 -8.25
N ALA A 103 -23.08 17.54 -7.44
CA ALA A 103 -21.98 17.48 -6.49
C ALA A 103 -20.62 17.61 -7.22
N ASN A 104 -20.41 16.84 -8.29
CA ASN A 104 -19.18 16.90 -9.09
C ASN A 104 -18.95 18.28 -9.72
N LYS A 105 -19.99 18.87 -10.31
CA LYS A 105 -19.92 20.22 -10.89
C LYS A 105 -19.54 21.24 -9.82
N ALA A 106 -20.14 21.15 -8.64
CA ALA A 106 -19.89 22.07 -7.54
C ALA A 106 -18.51 21.92 -6.91
N ALA A 107 -18.03 20.68 -6.70
CA ALA A 107 -16.66 20.42 -6.25
C ALA A 107 -15.62 21.06 -7.19
N SER A 108 -15.85 21.02 -8.51
CA SER A 108 -14.96 21.65 -9.50
C SER A 108 -14.94 23.20 -9.46
N LYS A 109 -15.88 23.84 -8.76
CA LYS A 109 -15.98 25.30 -8.61
C LYS A 109 -15.35 25.83 -7.33
N ILE A 110 -14.94 24.96 -6.42
CA ILE A 110 -14.19 25.35 -5.22
C ILE A 110 -12.80 25.80 -5.67
N LYS A 111 -12.40 27.00 -5.25
CA LYS A 111 -11.08 27.55 -5.56
C LYS A 111 -10.20 27.47 -4.33
N ILE A 112 -8.98 27.00 -4.53
CA ILE A 112 -7.96 26.91 -3.49
C ILE A 112 -6.91 27.97 -3.85
N ASP A 113 -6.88 29.07 -3.12
CA ASP A 113 -5.76 30.00 -3.20
C ASP A 113 -4.63 29.48 -2.30
N CYS A 114 -3.46 29.28 -2.88
CA CYS A 114 -2.39 28.57 -2.24
C CYS A 114 -1.04 29.14 -2.65
N LYS A 115 -0.20 29.38 -1.65
CA LYS A 115 1.22 29.66 -1.86
C LYS A 115 1.93 28.32 -2.07
N GLU A 116 2.22 27.99 -3.33
CA GLU A 116 2.98 26.78 -3.68
C GLU A 116 4.37 26.79 -3.03
N LEU A 117 4.81 25.62 -2.60
CA LEU A 117 6.12 25.35 -2.02
C LEU A 117 6.83 24.26 -2.84
N PRO A 118 8.17 24.18 -2.79
CA PRO A 118 8.90 23.09 -3.44
C PRO A 118 8.39 21.72 -2.98
N ALA A 119 8.07 20.85 -3.93
CA ALA A 119 7.61 19.50 -3.66
C ALA A 119 8.77 18.50 -3.80
N ILE A 120 8.86 17.55 -2.87
CA ILE A 120 9.83 16.46 -2.91
C ILE A 120 9.10 15.19 -3.33
N THR A 121 9.48 14.58 -4.45
CA THR A 121 8.85 13.32 -4.92
C THR A 121 9.80 12.13 -4.93
N ASP A 122 11.11 12.39 -4.85
CA ASP A 122 12.16 11.36 -4.79
C ASP A 122 12.43 10.98 -3.32
N PRO A 123 12.30 9.69 -2.94
CA PRO A 123 12.58 9.26 -1.56
C PRO A 123 14.04 9.49 -1.15
N ARG A 124 15.01 9.46 -2.08
CA ARG A 124 16.42 9.74 -1.77
C ARG A 124 16.66 11.21 -1.45
N GLU A 125 15.92 12.11 -2.10
CA GLU A 125 15.95 13.54 -1.78
C GLU A 125 15.36 13.80 -0.39
N ALA A 126 14.21 13.18 -0.08
CA ALA A 126 13.59 13.25 1.24
C ALA A 126 14.55 12.75 2.34
N TYR A 127 15.21 11.61 2.14
CA TYR A 127 16.22 11.11 3.07
C TYR A 127 17.38 12.09 3.28
N LYS A 128 17.94 12.68 2.21
CA LYS A 128 19.02 13.68 2.31
C LYS A 128 18.62 14.92 3.12
N LYS A 129 17.34 15.27 3.11
CA LYS A 129 16.76 16.39 3.88
C LYS A 129 16.35 16.01 5.30
N GLY A 130 16.36 14.72 5.64
CA GLY A 130 15.87 14.20 6.91
C GLY A 130 14.34 14.10 7.00
N ASP A 131 13.63 14.21 5.87
CA ASP A 131 12.17 14.14 5.80
C ASP A 131 11.71 12.67 5.81
N LEU A 132 11.55 12.12 7.02
CA LEU A 132 11.18 10.73 7.26
C LEU A 132 9.84 10.62 8.00
N ILE A 133 9.07 9.57 7.73
CA ILE A 133 7.86 9.24 8.49
C ILE A 133 8.23 8.77 9.90
N ILE A 134 9.23 7.88 9.98
CA ILE A 134 9.81 7.34 11.22
C ILE A 134 11.32 7.13 11.05
N PRO A 135 12.09 7.01 12.16
CA PRO A 135 13.51 6.68 12.08
C PRO A 135 13.77 5.38 11.29
N PRO A 136 14.91 5.28 10.57
CA PRO A 136 15.30 4.07 9.85
C PRO A 136 15.34 2.83 10.76
N ARG A 137 15.04 1.66 10.18
CA ARG A 137 15.15 0.38 10.88
C ARG A 137 16.18 -0.50 10.19
N THR A 138 16.95 -1.23 11.00
CA THR A 138 17.98 -2.16 10.53
C THR A 138 17.78 -3.53 11.16
N PHE A 139 17.79 -4.57 10.33
CA PHE A 139 17.93 -5.97 10.75
C PHE A 139 19.32 -6.47 10.39
N SER A 140 19.92 -7.26 11.26
CA SER A 140 21.29 -7.73 11.10
C SER A 140 21.50 -9.13 11.67
N LEU A 141 22.35 -9.90 11.00
CA LEU A 141 22.84 -11.21 11.45
C LEU A 141 24.34 -11.28 11.12
N GLY A 142 25.14 -11.84 12.03
CA GLY A 142 26.59 -11.93 11.84
C GLY A 142 27.27 -10.55 11.78
N ASP A 143 28.38 -10.48 11.04
CA ASP A 143 29.22 -9.28 10.94
C ASP A 143 29.58 -9.01 9.47
N THR A 144 28.93 -8.03 8.84
CA THR A 144 29.26 -7.68 7.46
C THR A 144 30.56 -6.88 7.36
N GLU A 145 30.99 -6.17 8.40
CA GLU A 145 32.12 -5.24 8.32
C GLU A 145 33.46 -5.99 8.16
N ASN A 146 33.58 -7.18 8.76
CA ASN A 146 34.84 -7.94 8.80
C ASN A 146 34.88 -9.18 7.89
N ASN A 147 33.83 -9.49 7.11
CA ASN A 147 33.74 -10.73 6.33
C ASN A 147 33.79 -10.51 4.79
N TRP A 148 34.06 -9.29 4.33
CA TRP A 148 34.19 -9.01 2.90
C TRP A 148 35.46 -9.61 2.28
N ASP A 149 36.54 -9.79 3.06
CA ASP A 149 37.78 -10.39 2.58
C ASP A 149 37.64 -11.89 2.27
N ASP A 150 36.61 -12.55 2.82
CA ASP A 150 36.25 -13.93 2.50
C ASP A 150 35.47 -14.05 1.18
N CYS A 151 35.09 -12.92 0.56
CA CYS A 151 34.31 -12.87 -0.67
C CYS A 151 35.22 -12.77 -1.90
N GLU A 152 35.21 -13.81 -2.74
CA GLU A 152 35.88 -13.79 -4.05
C GLU A 152 35.17 -12.86 -5.04
N PHE A 153 33.83 -12.83 -5.01
CA PHE A 153 33.02 -11.99 -5.89
C PHE A 153 32.21 -11.00 -5.07
N ILE A 154 32.51 -9.72 -5.23
CA ILE A 154 31.75 -8.61 -4.64
C ILE A 154 31.04 -7.83 -5.75
N VAL A 155 29.74 -7.59 -5.59
CA VAL A 155 28.90 -6.84 -6.54
C VAL A 155 28.16 -5.73 -5.79
N GLU A 156 28.26 -4.51 -6.31
CA GLU A 156 27.55 -3.32 -5.83
C GLU A 156 26.70 -2.77 -6.96
N ALA A 157 25.42 -2.52 -6.70
CA ALA A 157 24.49 -1.98 -7.69
C ALA A 157 23.21 -1.44 -7.02
N THR A 158 22.32 -0.90 -7.85
CA THR A 158 21.01 -0.41 -7.43
C THR A 158 19.88 -1.26 -8.00
N ALA A 159 18.73 -1.23 -7.34
CA ALA A 159 17.48 -1.82 -7.83
C ALA A 159 16.32 -0.84 -7.62
N GLU A 160 15.50 -0.68 -8.65
CA GLU A 160 14.34 0.21 -8.65
C GLU A 160 13.06 -0.62 -8.83
N SER A 161 12.04 -0.33 -8.03
CA SER A 161 10.70 -0.90 -8.19
C SER A 161 9.65 0.20 -8.19
N GLY A 162 8.82 0.22 -9.24
CA GLY A 162 7.78 1.22 -9.43
C GLY A 162 6.56 1.00 -8.53
N ALA A 163 5.69 2.01 -8.49
CA ALA A 163 4.39 1.91 -7.84
C ALA A 163 3.47 0.89 -8.53
N GLN A 164 2.44 0.44 -7.83
CA GLN A 164 1.38 -0.39 -8.41
C GLN A 164 0.01 0.05 -7.88
N GLU A 165 -0.91 0.29 -8.81
CA GLU A 165 -2.33 0.58 -8.53
C GLU A 165 -3.11 -0.71 -8.32
N HIS A 166 -4.02 -0.75 -7.34
CA HIS A 166 -4.75 -1.96 -6.95
C HIS A 166 -5.72 -2.43 -8.02
N LEU A 167 -6.36 -1.48 -8.71
CA LEU A 167 -7.38 -1.73 -9.74
C LEU A 167 -8.45 -2.74 -9.30
N TYR A 168 -8.86 -2.71 -8.02
CA TYR A 168 -10.10 -3.35 -7.60
C TYR A 168 -11.26 -2.85 -8.46
N LEU A 169 -12.16 -3.72 -8.90
CA LEU A 169 -13.18 -3.36 -9.90
C LEU A 169 -14.23 -2.39 -9.34
N GLU A 170 -14.68 -2.62 -8.10
CA GLU A 170 -15.49 -1.65 -7.34
C GLU A 170 -14.56 -0.60 -6.75
N THR A 171 -14.70 0.66 -7.14
CA THR A 171 -13.92 1.79 -6.58
C THR A 171 -14.20 2.02 -5.09
N GLN A 172 -13.44 2.93 -4.47
CA GLN A 172 -13.72 3.40 -3.12
C GLN A 172 -15.10 4.04 -3.05
N GLY A 173 -15.79 3.75 -1.95
CA GLY A 173 -17.06 4.38 -1.68
C GLY A 173 -17.73 3.88 -0.42
N ALA A 174 -18.66 4.69 0.05
CA ALA A 174 -19.49 4.41 1.19
C ALA A 174 -20.87 5.06 1.06
N PHE A 175 -21.83 4.46 1.75
CA PHE A 175 -23.17 4.99 1.93
C PHE A 175 -23.44 5.10 3.43
N ALA A 176 -23.63 6.32 3.93
CA ALA A 176 -23.88 6.57 5.33
C ALA A 176 -25.28 7.15 5.53
N TYR A 177 -25.96 6.79 6.61
CA TYR A 177 -27.24 7.38 6.98
C TYR A 177 -27.42 7.54 8.49
N PRO A 178 -28.18 8.57 8.92
CA PRO A 178 -28.47 8.79 10.34
C PRO A 178 -29.35 7.69 10.94
N THR A 179 -29.12 7.39 12.21
CA THR A 179 -29.93 6.51 13.05
C THR A 179 -30.40 7.25 14.31
N GLU A 180 -31.20 6.57 15.15
CA GLU A 180 -31.79 7.17 16.35
C GLU A 180 -30.75 7.76 17.31
N GLY A 181 -31.07 8.91 17.90
CA GLY A 181 -30.24 9.57 18.90
C GLY A 181 -28.86 9.98 18.37
N ASN A 182 -28.83 10.58 17.18
CA ASN A 182 -27.63 11.06 16.47
C ASN A 182 -26.61 9.98 16.08
N GLY A 183 -27.01 8.70 16.06
CA GLY A 183 -26.15 7.65 15.54
C GLY A 183 -25.98 7.74 14.02
N ILE A 184 -24.95 7.06 13.51
CA ILE A 184 -24.68 6.93 12.08
C ILE A 184 -24.43 5.46 11.76
N LYS A 185 -25.07 4.95 10.72
CA LYS A 185 -24.74 3.68 10.10
C LYS A 185 -24.01 3.92 8.78
N ILE A 186 -22.93 3.19 8.56
CA ILE A 186 -22.05 3.31 7.39
C ILE A 186 -21.99 1.95 6.71
N ILE A 187 -22.35 1.89 5.43
CA ILE A 187 -22.10 0.73 4.58
C ILE A 187 -20.91 1.08 3.70
N SER A 188 -19.79 0.39 3.91
CA SER A 188 -18.49 0.79 3.35
C SER A 188 -17.83 -0.36 2.58
N SER A 189 -17.21 -0.03 1.45
CA SER A 189 -16.32 -0.99 0.78
C SER A 189 -14.95 -0.92 1.46
N THR A 190 -14.81 -1.58 2.61
CA THR A 190 -13.60 -1.55 3.46
C THR A 190 -13.19 -2.95 3.91
N GLN A 191 -11.90 -3.15 4.14
CA GLN A 191 -11.34 -4.34 4.79
C GLN A 191 -11.17 -4.15 6.30
N ALA A 192 -11.30 -2.92 6.82
CA ALA A 192 -11.12 -2.60 8.24
C ALA A 192 -12.32 -1.83 8.83
N PRO A 193 -13.49 -2.48 9.01
CA PRO A 193 -14.68 -1.81 9.54
C PRO A 193 -14.46 -1.17 10.92
N THR A 194 -13.63 -1.79 11.78
CA THR A 194 -13.29 -1.23 13.09
C THR A 194 -12.49 0.08 13.00
N THR A 195 -11.59 0.21 12.02
CA THR A 195 -10.85 1.47 11.80
C THR A 195 -11.80 2.56 11.35
N VAL A 196 -12.67 2.26 10.37
CA VAL A 196 -13.72 3.19 9.92
C VAL A 196 -14.59 3.65 11.09
N GLN A 197 -15.03 2.73 11.95
CA GLN A 197 -15.85 3.04 13.12
C GLN A 197 -15.14 4.00 14.09
N LYS A 198 -13.88 3.71 14.43
CA LYS A 198 -13.07 4.52 15.36
C LYS A 198 -12.82 5.93 14.83
N ILE A 199 -12.45 6.06 13.56
CA ILE A 199 -12.15 7.35 12.96
C ILE A 199 -13.43 8.16 12.73
N ALA A 200 -14.52 7.53 12.30
CA ALA A 200 -15.82 8.21 12.20
C ALA A 200 -16.29 8.73 13.57
N ALA A 201 -16.16 7.94 14.63
CA ALA A 201 -16.45 8.37 16.00
C ALA A 201 -15.61 9.61 16.40
N THR A 202 -14.31 9.59 16.09
CA THR A 202 -13.36 10.68 16.39
C THR A 202 -13.70 11.96 15.63
N VAL A 203 -13.96 11.88 14.32
CA VAL A 203 -14.29 13.01 13.46
C VAL A 203 -15.66 13.59 13.81
N LEU A 204 -16.65 12.73 14.11
CA LEU A 204 -18.01 13.16 14.42
C LEU A 204 -18.22 13.59 15.87
N ASN A 205 -17.21 13.42 16.73
CA ASN A 205 -17.31 13.60 18.17
C ASN A 205 -18.46 12.77 18.78
N LEU A 206 -18.55 11.51 18.37
CA LEU A 206 -19.55 10.56 18.85
C LEU A 206 -18.84 9.39 19.55
N PRO A 207 -19.46 8.77 20.57
CA PRO A 207 -18.95 7.52 21.11
C PRO A 207 -19.07 6.40 20.06
N MET A 208 -18.14 5.43 20.08
CA MET A 208 -18.11 4.35 19.08
C MET A 208 -19.41 3.53 19.00
N ASN A 209 -20.16 3.39 20.10
CA ASN A 209 -21.44 2.69 20.12
C ASN A 209 -22.57 3.40 19.34
N LYS A 210 -22.34 4.65 18.90
CA LYS A 210 -23.23 5.39 18.01
C LYS A 210 -22.86 5.26 16.53
N ILE A 211 -21.78 4.55 16.22
CA ILE A 211 -21.32 4.31 14.85
C ILE A 211 -21.40 2.81 14.56
N GLU A 212 -22.15 2.44 13.54
CA GLU A 212 -22.25 1.08 13.02
C GLU A 212 -21.61 1.02 11.63
N VAL A 213 -20.78 0.02 11.35
CA VAL A 213 -20.13 -0.16 10.05
C VAL A 213 -20.40 -1.56 9.51
N ASP A 214 -21.10 -1.62 8.38
CA ASP A 214 -21.47 -2.85 7.70
C ASP A 214 -20.62 -3.05 6.44
N VAL A 215 -20.13 -4.27 6.27
CA VAL A 215 -19.43 -4.72 5.06
C VAL A 215 -20.01 -6.07 4.64
N LEU A 216 -20.86 -6.06 3.62
CA LEU A 216 -21.42 -7.29 3.08
C LEU A 216 -20.42 -8.05 2.19
N ARG A 217 -19.83 -7.32 1.23
CA ARG A 217 -18.80 -7.79 0.31
C ARG A 217 -18.07 -6.60 -0.32
N ILE A 218 -16.91 -6.86 -0.93
CA ILE A 218 -16.11 -5.86 -1.65
C ILE A 218 -15.73 -6.37 -3.04
N GLY A 219 -15.83 -5.53 -4.06
CA GLY A 219 -15.47 -5.83 -5.46
C GLY A 219 -13.98 -5.76 -5.72
N GLY A 220 -13.20 -6.44 -4.87
CA GLY A 220 -11.75 -6.33 -4.76
C GLY A 220 -11.33 -5.26 -3.76
N GLY A 221 -10.15 -5.47 -3.15
CA GLY A 221 -9.52 -4.52 -2.22
C GLY A 221 -8.01 -4.59 -2.28
N PHE A 222 -7.44 -5.80 -2.19
CA PHE A 222 -6.00 -6.05 -2.38
C PHE A 222 -5.07 -5.26 -1.45
N GLY A 223 -5.57 -4.80 -0.30
CA GLY A 223 -4.88 -3.92 0.65
C GLY A 223 -5.29 -2.44 0.50
N GLY A 224 -5.69 -2.00 -0.69
CA GLY A 224 -6.08 -0.60 -0.94
C GLY A 224 -7.39 -0.18 -0.27
N LYS A 225 -8.09 -1.11 0.38
CA LYS A 225 -9.29 -0.84 1.19
C LYS A 225 -9.07 -1.15 2.67
N GLU A 226 -7.83 -1.37 3.10
CA GLU A 226 -7.48 -1.60 4.50
C GLU A 226 -7.55 -0.31 5.29
N ASP A 227 -6.75 0.70 4.95
CA ASP A 227 -6.77 2.00 5.63
C ASP A 227 -7.40 3.10 4.75
N GLN A 228 -7.04 3.11 3.46
CA GLN A 228 -7.48 4.12 2.48
C GLN A 228 -8.99 4.19 2.22
N ALA A 229 -9.78 3.20 2.64
CA ALA A 229 -11.25 3.27 2.58
C ALA A 229 -11.83 4.23 3.65
N THR A 230 -11.09 4.50 4.72
CA THR A 230 -11.54 5.26 5.89
C THR A 230 -11.94 6.69 5.55
N CYS A 231 -11.10 7.42 4.79
CA CYS A 231 -11.39 8.80 4.41
C CYS A 231 -12.78 8.95 3.75
N TRP A 232 -13.09 8.10 2.77
CA TRP A 232 -14.34 8.17 2.01
C TRP A 232 -15.56 7.79 2.85
N ALA A 233 -15.42 6.78 3.71
CA ALA A 233 -16.46 6.38 4.65
C ALA A 233 -16.78 7.47 5.66
N VAL A 234 -15.75 8.12 6.20
CA VAL A 234 -15.87 9.18 7.19
C VAL A 234 -16.40 10.47 6.57
N LEU A 235 -16.03 10.80 5.32
CA LEU A 235 -16.63 11.90 4.58
C LEU A 235 -18.12 11.67 4.32
N ALA A 236 -18.54 10.46 3.91
CA ALA A 236 -19.95 10.13 3.77
C ALA A 236 -20.70 10.29 5.11
N ALA A 237 -20.10 9.82 6.20
CA ALA A 237 -20.65 9.95 7.54
C ALA A 237 -20.75 11.42 8.02
N LEU A 238 -19.75 12.26 7.74
CA LEU A 238 -19.78 13.70 8.00
C LEU A 238 -20.94 14.37 7.26
N GLY A 239 -21.08 14.09 5.96
CA GLY A 239 -22.20 14.57 5.17
C GLY A 239 -23.54 14.18 5.82
N ALA A 240 -23.71 12.88 6.12
CA ALA A 240 -24.96 12.38 6.69
C ALA A 240 -25.28 12.99 8.06
N TYR A 241 -24.25 13.14 8.90
CA TYR A 241 -24.37 13.73 10.23
C TYR A 241 -24.81 15.20 10.18
N LYS A 242 -24.22 15.99 9.28
CA LYS A 242 -24.47 17.43 9.15
C LYS A 242 -25.82 17.70 8.47
N THR A 243 -26.18 16.94 7.44
CA THR A 243 -27.44 17.16 6.71
C THR A 243 -28.63 16.42 7.31
N LYS A 244 -28.40 15.51 8.27
CA LYS A 244 -29.43 14.60 8.81
C LYS A 244 -30.17 13.82 7.72
N ARG A 245 -29.45 13.50 6.64
CA ARG A 245 -29.96 12.77 5.47
C ARG A 245 -28.96 11.68 5.06
N PRO A 246 -29.41 10.59 4.43
CA PRO A 246 -28.51 9.60 3.84
C PRO A 246 -27.58 10.25 2.80
N VAL A 247 -26.28 9.93 2.84
CA VAL A 247 -25.25 10.45 1.93
C VAL A 247 -24.47 9.30 1.31
N LYS A 248 -24.40 9.27 -0.02
CA LYS A 248 -23.62 8.31 -0.79
C LYS A 248 -22.44 9.00 -1.46
N LEU A 249 -21.23 8.49 -1.22
CA LEU A 249 -19.98 8.93 -1.84
C LEU A 249 -19.34 7.75 -2.56
N ILE A 250 -19.31 7.78 -3.89
CA ILE A 250 -18.68 6.75 -4.72
C ILE A 250 -17.72 7.43 -5.68
N LEU A 251 -16.42 7.18 -5.51
CA LEU A 251 -15.39 7.72 -6.40
C LEU A 251 -15.53 7.13 -7.79
N ASN A 252 -15.31 7.94 -8.82
CA ASN A 252 -15.08 7.40 -10.15
C ASN A 252 -13.65 6.88 -10.27
N ARG A 253 -13.35 6.07 -11.30
CA ARG A 253 -12.03 5.44 -11.45
C ARG A 253 -10.85 6.44 -11.51
N GLN A 254 -11.03 7.59 -12.15
CA GLN A 254 -9.96 8.57 -12.27
C GLN A 254 -9.68 9.29 -10.95
N GLU A 255 -10.72 9.51 -10.15
CA GLU A 255 -10.59 10.00 -8.77
C GLU A 255 -9.90 8.94 -7.91
N ASP A 256 -10.40 7.71 -7.93
CA ASP A 256 -9.85 6.58 -7.16
C ASP A 256 -8.33 6.41 -7.34
N ILE A 257 -7.84 6.34 -8.58
CA ILE A 257 -6.40 6.22 -8.91
C ILE A 257 -5.58 7.45 -8.50
N ARG A 258 -6.20 8.64 -8.51
CA ARG A 258 -5.53 9.91 -8.22
C ARG A 258 -5.42 10.14 -6.72
N LEU A 259 -6.50 9.87 -5.99
CA LEU A 259 -6.70 10.31 -4.61
C LEU A 259 -6.29 9.25 -3.59
N THR A 260 -6.15 7.98 -3.99
CA THR A 260 -5.77 6.89 -3.07
C THR A 260 -4.31 6.47 -3.19
N GLY A 261 -3.78 5.97 -2.08
CA GLY A 261 -2.47 5.35 -1.96
C GLY A 261 -2.30 4.09 -2.80
N LYS A 262 -1.06 3.81 -3.19
CA LYS A 262 -0.67 2.66 -4.04
C LYS A 262 0.31 1.76 -3.30
N ARG A 263 0.79 0.71 -3.96
CA ARG A 263 2.03 0.05 -3.54
C ARG A 263 3.18 1.06 -3.57
N HIS A 264 3.96 1.10 -2.49
CA HIS A 264 5.18 1.89 -2.39
C HIS A 264 6.20 1.56 -3.50
N PRO A 265 6.65 2.57 -4.27
CA PRO A 265 7.87 2.51 -5.06
C PRO A 265 9.11 2.52 -4.16
N TYR A 266 10.09 1.66 -4.45
CA TYR A 266 11.36 1.60 -3.72
C TYR A 266 12.53 1.89 -4.66
N SER A 267 13.51 2.62 -4.13
CA SER A 267 14.86 2.67 -4.66
C SER A 267 15.80 2.00 -3.65
N SER A 268 16.74 1.19 -4.09
CA SER A 268 17.59 0.39 -3.20
C SER A 268 19.04 0.37 -3.67
N ASP A 269 19.96 0.47 -2.71
CA ASP A 269 21.39 0.21 -2.90
C ASP A 269 21.72 -1.13 -2.25
N TYR A 270 22.47 -1.99 -2.94
CA TYR A 270 22.90 -3.27 -2.38
C TYR A 270 24.35 -3.60 -2.68
N LYS A 271 24.94 -4.39 -1.80
CA LYS A 271 26.25 -5.02 -1.93
C LYS A 271 26.14 -6.48 -1.55
N ILE A 272 26.58 -7.37 -2.42
CA ILE A 272 26.54 -8.83 -2.20
C ILE A 272 27.92 -9.44 -2.42
N GLY A 273 28.34 -10.30 -1.49
CA GLY A 273 29.63 -10.97 -1.48
C GLY A 273 29.46 -12.48 -1.54
N LEU A 274 30.16 -13.13 -2.46
CA LEU A 274 30.06 -14.57 -2.69
C LEU A 274 31.42 -15.24 -2.76
N SER A 275 31.45 -16.53 -2.37
CA SER A 275 32.60 -17.40 -2.63
C SER A 275 32.67 -17.84 -4.10
N GLN A 276 33.80 -18.47 -4.47
CA GLN A 276 33.97 -19.10 -5.79
C GLN A 276 32.85 -20.09 -6.15
N ALA A 277 32.28 -20.77 -5.15
CA ALA A 277 31.20 -21.75 -5.35
C ALA A 277 29.80 -21.11 -5.45
N GLY A 278 29.68 -19.78 -5.30
CA GLY A 278 28.41 -19.07 -5.31
C GLY A 278 27.66 -19.13 -3.98
N LYS A 279 28.35 -19.44 -2.87
CA LYS A 279 27.78 -19.26 -1.52
C LYS A 279 27.76 -17.77 -1.19
N ILE A 280 26.62 -17.25 -0.75
CA ILE A 280 26.53 -15.86 -0.31
C ILE A 280 27.08 -15.77 1.10
N ILE A 281 28.05 -14.89 1.31
CA ILE A 281 28.76 -14.69 2.58
C ILE A 281 28.26 -13.40 3.24
N CYS A 282 28.22 -12.30 2.49
CA CYS A 282 27.82 -10.98 2.95
C CYS A 282 26.70 -10.41 2.09
N TYR A 283 25.73 -9.75 2.72
CA TYR A 283 24.71 -8.97 2.04
C TYR A 283 24.38 -7.70 2.83
N GLU A 284 24.64 -6.56 2.21
CA GLU A 284 24.22 -5.26 2.72
C GLU A 284 23.21 -4.64 1.78
N VAL A 285 22.15 -4.05 2.34
CA VAL A 285 21.12 -3.37 1.55
C VAL A 285 20.56 -2.18 2.28
N THR A 286 20.42 -1.06 1.57
CA THR A 286 19.66 0.12 2.02
C THR A 286 18.49 0.33 1.08
N ILE A 287 17.28 0.38 1.64
CA ILE A 287 16.02 0.47 0.91
C ILE A 287 15.33 1.79 1.26
N TYR A 288 15.10 2.63 0.25
CA TYR A 288 14.38 3.89 0.37
C TYR A 288 12.92 3.66 -0.05
N GLN A 289 12.04 3.46 0.93
CA GLN A 289 10.60 3.35 0.74
C GLN A 289 10.01 4.75 0.53
N ASN A 290 9.35 5.00 -0.61
CA ASN A 290 8.59 6.22 -0.80
C ASN A 290 7.20 6.10 -0.14
N ALA A 291 7.05 6.67 1.05
CA ALA A 291 5.85 6.55 1.88
C ALA A 291 4.71 7.49 1.44
N GLY A 292 5.01 8.58 0.73
CA GLY A 292 4.05 9.65 0.47
C GLY A 292 3.98 10.65 1.63
N ALA A 293 2.89 11.40 1.71
CA ALA A 293 2.78 12.57 2.58
C ALA A 293 2.50 12.26 4.06
N ALA A 294 1.95 11.08 4.36
CA ALA A 294 1.56 10.64 5.69
C ALA A 294 1.91 9.16 5.89
N ALA A 295 1.82 8.69 7.13
CA ALA A 295 2.31 7.37 7.50
C ALA A 295 1.52 6.23 6.86
N ASP A 296 0.18 6.29 6.92
CA ASP A 296 -0.70 5.15 6.63
C ASP A 296 -0.10 3.87 7.26
N LEU A 297 0.10 2.82 6.48
CA LEU A 297 0.69 1.54 6.89
C LEU A 297 2.20 1.45 6.56
N SER A 298 2.83 2.53 6.11
CA SER A 298 4.24 2.56 5.69
C SER A 298 5.20 2.02 6.76
N PRO A 299 5.07 2.36 8.07
CA PRO A 299 5.90 1.78 9.13
C PRO A 299 5.86 0.25 9.18
N ALA A 300 4.68 -0.35 9.11
CA ALA A 300 4.52 -1.81 9.16
C ALA A 300 5.01 -2.48 7.86
N ILE A 301 4.82 -1.82 6.71
CA ILE A 301 5.30 -2.29 5.40
C ILE A 301 6.83 -2.26 5.33
N MET A 302 7.45 -1.25 5.96
CA MET A 302 8.90 -1.12 6.09
C MET A 302 9.48 -2.31 6.87
N GLU A 303 8.90 -2.68 8.01
CA GLU A 303 9.30 -3.87 8.77
C GLU A 303 9.13 -5.16 7.98
N ARG A 304 7.99 -5.32 7.29
CA ARG A 304 7.77 -6.50 6.43
C ARG A 304 8.77 -6.59 5.28
N THR A 305 9.22 -5.48 4.74
CA THR A 305 10.31 -5.47 3.75
C THR A 305 11.57 -6.10 4.34
N LEU A 306 11.96 -5.68 5.55
CA LEU A 306 13.14 -6.19 6.23
C LEU A 306 13.01 -7.67 6.59
N PHE A 307 11.83 -8.14 7.01
CA PHE A 307 11.57 -9.56 7.25
C PHE A 307 11.78 -10.45 6.01
N HIS A 308 11.73 -9.88 4.80
CA HIS A 308 11.82 -10.63 3.54
C HIS A 308 13.06 -10.25 2.70
N CYS A 309 13.99 -9.47 3.25
CA CYS A 309 15.15 -8.94 2.50
C CYS A 309 16.14 -10.02 2.03
N THR A 310 16.13 -11.20 2.65
CA THR A 310 16.94 -12.37 2.24
C THR A 310 16.13 -13.47 1.56
N ASN A 311 14.81 -13.26 1.37
CA ASN A 311 13.89 -14.22 0.76
C ASN A 311 14.06 -15.65 1.34
N SER A 312 14.45 -16.61 0.49
CA SER A 312 14.57 -18.03 0.84
C SER A 312 16.01 -18.46 1.06
N TYR A 313 16.92 -17.50 1.25
CA TYR A 313 18.35 -17.74 1.31
C TYR A 313 18.89 -17.55 2.72
N TYR A 314 19.71 -18.51 3.15
CA TYR A 314 20.54 -18.31 4.32
C TYR A 314 21.78 -17.51 3.92
N ILE A 315 22.04 -16.42 4.64
CA ILE A 315 23.20 -15.56 4.48
C ILE A 315 23.76 -15.30 5.88
N PRO A 316 25.01 -15.69 6.17
CA PRO A 316 25.53 -15.65 7.53
C PRO A 316 25.83 -14.22 8.02
N ASN A 317 26.12 -13.28 7.11
CA ASN A 317 26.39 -11.89 7.44
C ASN A 317 25.45 -10.96 6.65
N VAL A 318 24.51 -10.32 7.34
CA VAL A 318 23.49 -9.44 6.76
C VAL A 318 23.40 -8.13 7.53
N LYS A 319 23.29 -7.02 6.81
CA LYS A 319 22.88 -5.72 7.36
C LYS A 319 21.90 -5.07 6.39
N ALA A 320 20.62 -5.09 6.74
CA ALA A 320 19.53 -4.59 5.91
C ALA A 320 18.87 -3.40 6.60
N THR A 321 18.92 -2.23 5.97
CA THR A 321 18.31 -0.99 6.45
C THR A 321 17.18 -0.57 5.53
N CYS A 322 16.04 -0.18 6.11
CA CYS A 322 14.91 0.37 5.38
C CYS A 322 14.54 1.74 5.95
N ILE A 323 14.24 2.69 5.07
CA ILE A 323 14.02 4.10 5.36
C ILE A 323 12.66 4.50 4.80
N SER A 324 11.74 4.92 5.67
CA SER A 324 10.40 5.38 5.29
C SER A 324 10.42 6.89 4.99
N CYS A 325 10.56 7.24 3.72
CA CYS A 325 10.80 8.61 3.25
C CYS A 325 9.48 9.36 3.04
N LYS A 326 9.32 10.54 3.67
CA LYS A 326 8.15 11.40 3.49
C LYS A 326 8.30 12.22 2.21
N THR A 327 7.31 12.16 1.33
CA THR A 327 7.30 12.86 0.04
C THR A 327 5.96 13.56 -0.20
N ASN A 328 5.88 14.42 -1.21
CA ASN A 328 4.68 15.13 -1.61
C ASN A 328 3.82 14.36 -2.62
N LEU A 329 3.64 13.07 -2.36
CA LEU A 329 2.79 12.15 -3.11
C LEU A 329 1.67 11.62 -2.19
N PRO A 330 0.55 11.10 -2.75
CA PRO A 330 -0.48 10.45 -1.94
C PRO A 330 0.15 9.40 -0.99
N PRO A 331 -0.27 9.33 0.28
CA PRO A 331 0.22 8.32 1.22
C PRO A 331 0.06 6.93 0.63
N ASN A 332 1.16 6.22 0.41
CA ASN A 332 1.11 4.85 -0.12
C ASN A 332 0.65 3.89 0.99
N THR A 333 0.00 2.80 0.59
CA THR A 333 -0.70 1.91 1.53
C THR A 333 -0.38 0.44 1.28
N ALA A 334 -1.08 -0.43 2.01
CA ALA A 334 -1.07 -1.86 1.79
C ALA A 334 -1.40 -2.22 0.34
N PHE A 335 -0.54 -3.04 -0.26
CA PHE A 335 -0.87 -3.83 -1.45
C PHE A 335 -0.48 -5.28 -1.16
N ARG A 336 -1.27 -6.26 -1.61
CA ARG A 336 -0.94 -7.70 -1.55
C ARG A 336 0.57 -7.99 -1.64
N GLY A 337 1.10 -8.58 -0.57
CA GLY A 337 2.54 -8.82 -0.34
C GLY A 337 3.16 -7.87 0.69
N PHE A 338 2.66 -6.64 0.80
CA PHE A 338 2.89 -5.71 1.90
C PHE A 338 4.39 -5.46 2.15
N GLY A 339 5.13 -4.98 1.13
CA GLY A 339 6.57 -4.73 1.21
C GLY A 339 7.46 -5.95 0.95
N GLY A 340 6.95 -7.16 1.20
CA GLY A 340 7.67 -8.42 0.93
C GLY A 340 8.15 -8.56 -0.53
N PRO A 341 7.30 -8.33 -1.57
CA PRO A 341 7.72 -8.37 -2.96
C PRO A 341 8.90 -7.46 -3.28
N GLN A 342 8.90 -6.23 -2.73
CA GLN A 342 9.98 -5.27 -2.96
C GLN A 342 11.29 -5.73 -2.29
N GLY A 343 11.24 -6.21 -1.04
CA GLY A 343 12.41 -6.76 -0.35
C GLY A 343 13.02 -7.96 -1.08
N MET A 344 12.17 -8.91 -1.51
CA MET A 344 12.61 -10.08 -2.27
C MET A 344 13.18 -9.70 -3.64
N PHE A 345 12.61 -8.70 -4.31
CA PHE A 345 13.10 -8.26 -5.63
C PHE A 345 14.55 -7.76 -5.58
N VAL A 346 14.98 -7.08 -4.49
CA VAL A 346 16.34 -6.55 -4.38
C VAL A 346 17.36 -7.69 -4.28
N ILE A 347 17.14 -8.68 -3.42
CA ILE A 347 18.07 -9.81 -3.29
C ILE A 347 18.12 -10.67 -4.55
N GLU A 348 17.00 -10.85 -5.25
CA GLU A 348 17.00 -11.54 -6.55
C GLU A 348 17.78 -10.75 -7.60
N SER A 349 17.63 -9.42 -7.63
CA SER A 349 18.42 -8.55 -8.52
C SER A 349 19.92 -8.67 -8.22
N ALA A 350 20.30 -8.69 -6.95
CA ALA A 350 21.67 -8.88 -6.50
C ALA A 350 22.24 -10.23 -6.92
N ILE A 351 21.47 -11.31 -6.77
CA ILE A 351 21.86 -12.67 -7.21
C ILE A 351 22.07 -12.72 -8.73
N TYR A 352 21.19 -12.09 -9.53
CA TYR A 352 21.36 -12.05 -10.98
C TYR A 352 22.63 -11.28 -11.38
N LYS A 353 22.92 -10.14 -10.74
CA LYS A 353 24.16 -9.40 -11.00
C LYS A 353 25.42 -10.14 -10.56
N ALA A 354 25.36 -10.87 -9.46
CA ALA A 354 26.44 -11.77 -9.06
C ALA A 354 26.64 -12.92 -10.05
N ALA A 355 25.56 -13.53 -10.53
CA ALA A 355 25.60 -14.61 -11.52
C ALA A 355 26.22 -14.15 -12.86
N GLU A 356 25.90 -12.93 -13.31
CA GLU A 356 26.52 -12.29 -14.47
C GLU A 356 28.04 -12.16 -14.27
N LYS A 357 28.49 -11.62 -13.12
CA LYS A 357 29.93 -11.45 -12.81
C LYS A 357 30.67 -12.79 -12.74
N MET A 358 30.03 -13.82 -12.20
CA MET A 358 30.59 -15.18 -12.08
C MET A 358 30.48 -16.00 -13.37
N ASN A 359 29.73 -15.52 -14.37
CA ASN A 359 29.40 -16.25 -15.60
C ASN A 359 28.75 -17.63 -15.34
N ILE A 360 27.79 -17.68 -14.41
CA ILE A 360 27.00 -18.88 -14.09
C ILE A 360 25.51 -18.61 -14.13
N GLU A 361 24.69 -19.66 -14.13
CA GLU A 361 23.24 -19.53 -14.03
C GLU A 361 22.82 -19.04 -12.63
N PRO A 362 21.92 -18.05 -12.50
CA PRO A 362 21.43 -17.57 -11.20
C PRO A 362 20.86 -18.70 -10.33
N SER A 363 20.19 -19.68 -10.95
CA SER A 363 19.60 -20.83 -10.27
C SER A 363 20.61 -21.70 -9.51
N LYS A 364 21.90 -21.65 -9.86
CA LYS A 364 22.96 -22.33 -9.10
C LYS A 364 23.22 -21.62 -7.78
N ILE A 365 23.30 -20.29 -7.78
CA ILE A 365 23.45 -19.46 -6.58
C ILE A 365 22.20 -19.61 -5.70
N GLN A 366 21.01 -19.52 -6.29
CA GLN A 366 19.76 -19.66 -5.54
C GLN A 366 19.70 -21.03 -4.84
N LYS A 367 19.93 -22.13 -5.58
CA LYS A 367 19.83 -23.51 -5.07
C LYS A 367 20.81 -23.79 -3.93
N ILE A 368 22.06 -23.33 -4.02
CA ILE A 368 23.09 -23.62 -3.03
C ILE A 368 22.86 -22.83 -1.72
N ASN A 369 22.18 -21.69 -1.77
CA ASN A 369 21.91 -20.84 -0.61
C ASN A 369 20.52 -21.03 0.00
N LEU A 370 19.67 -21.92 -0.54
CA LEU A 370 18.35 -22.21 0.04
C LEU A 370 18.45 -22.61 1.51
N LEU A 371 17.58 -21.99 2.32
CA LEU A 371 17.37 -22.27 3.73
C LEU A 371 17.28 -23.78 4.02
N VAL A 372 17.79 -24.17 5.18
CA VAL A 372 17.59 -25.47 5.80
C VAL A 372 17.09 -25.30 7.23
N GLU A 373 16.67 -26.41 7.83
CA GLU A 373 16.23 -26.46 9.23
C GLU A 373 17.28 -25.81 10.17
N GLY A 374 16.82 -24.97 11.08
CA GLY A 374 17.65 -24.30 12.07
C GLY A 374 18.48 -23.12 11.55
N ASN A 375 18.40 -22.77 10.27
CA ASN A 375 18.97 -21.51 9.79
C ASN A 375 18.25 -20.31 10.40
N GLU A 376 19.01 -19.33 10.82
CA GLU A 376 18.49 -18.10 11.41
C GLU A 376 18.24 -17.05 10.31
N PHE A 377 17.12 -16.35 10.41
CA PHE A 377 16.83 -15.16 9.59
C PHE A 377 17.48 -13.91 10.19
N PRO A 378 17.64 -12.80 9.43
CA PRO A 378 18.25 -11.55 9.92
C PRO A 378 17.58 -10.87 11.13
N TYR A 379 16.46 -11.42 11.60
CA TYR A 379 15.65 -10.93 12.71
C TYR A 379 15.50 -11.96 13.84
N GLY A 380 16.37 -12.98 13.87
CA GLY A 380 16.50 -13.91 15.00
C GLY A 380 15.58 -15.13 14.97
N GLN A 381 14.64 -15.21 14.04
CA GLN A 381 13.77 -16.38 13.92
C GLN A 381 14.54 -17.55 13.31
N LEU A 382 14.38 -18.76 13.87
CA LEU A 382 14.90 -19.98 13.28
C LEU A 382 13.90 -20.54 12.24
N ALA A 383 14.43 -21.06 11.14
CA ALA A 383 13.66 -21.77 10.13
C ALA A 383 13.27 -23.15 10.66
N GLU A 384 11.99 -23.30 10.99
CA GLU A 384 11.40 -24.56 11.44
C GLU A 384 10.55 -25.20 10.33
N ASN A 385 10.56 -26.54 10.25
CA ASN A 385 9.86 -27.31 9.22
C ASN A 385 10.20 -26.83 7.79
N CYS A 386 11.48 -26.57 7.53
CA CYS A 386 11.91 -25.89 6.32
C CYS A 386 11.77 -26.79 5.08
N ASN A 387 10.94 -26.35 4.12
CA ASN A 387 10.65 -27.09 2.88
C ASN A 387 11.27 -26.46 1.62
N ALA A 388 12.10 -25.41 1.74
CA ALA A 388 12.64 -24.66 0.61
C ALA A 388 13.29 -25.56 -0.46
N ARG A 389 14.19 -26.47 -0.04
CA ARG A 389 14.87 -27.42 -0.94
C ARG A 389 13.93 -28.47 -1.53
N LYS A 390 12.95 -28.94 -0.76
CA LYS A 390 11.96 -29.93 -1.24
C LYS A 390 11.09 -29.31 -2.33
N THR A 391 10.58 -28.10 -2.12
CA THR A 391 9.77 -27.36 -3.10
C THR A 391 10.58 -27.05 -4.36
N TRP A 392 11.83 -26.62 -4.21
CA TRP A 392 12.74 -26.41 -5.33
C TRP A 392 12.93 -27.68 -6.17
N ASN A 393 13.30 -28.80 -5.54
CA ASN A 393 13.54 -30.05 -6.25
C ASN A 393 12.27 -30.60 -6.91
N HIS A 394 11.10 -30.40 -6.29
CA HIS A 394 9.83 -30.76 -6.90
C HIS A 394 9.55 -29.93 -8.16
N ALA A 395 9.75 -28.61 -8.10
CA ALA A 395 9.60 -27.74 -9.27
C ALA A 395 10.60 -28.08 -10.38
N ASP A 396 11.87 -28.29 -10.04
CA ASP A 396 12.96 -28.69 -10.96
C ASP A 396 12.58 -29.96 -11.75
N LYS A 397 12.06 -30.98 -11.05
CA LYS A 397 11.59 -32.22 -11.67
C LYS A 397 10.32 -32.02 -12.49
N LYS A 398 9.31 -31.34 -11.95
CA LYS A 398 7.99 -31.18 -12.57
C LYS A 398 8.05 -30.39 -13.87
N TYR A 399 8.87 -29.34 -13.91
CA TYR A 399 8.99 -28.44 -15.06
C TYR A 399 10.24 -28.71 -15.90
N GLU A 400 10.99 -29.78 -15.62
CA GLU A 400 12.23 -30.16 -16.31
C GLU A 400 13.19 -28.97 -16.51
N ILE A 401 13.44 -28.17 -15.46
CA ILE A 401 14.06 -26.83 -15.60
C ILE A 401 15.39 -26.92 -16.36
N GLY A 402 16.23 -27.90 -16.04
CA GLY A 402 17.51 -28.08 -16.75
C GLY A 402 17.38 -28.35 -18.26
N LYS A 403 16.32 -29.04 -18.69
CA LYS A 403 16.01 -29.24 -20.12
C LYS A 403 15.52 -27.94 -20.74
N ALA A 404 14.56 -27.26 -20.11
CA ALA A 404 14.04 -25.98 -20.58
C ALA A 404 15.16 -24.92 -20.72
N THR A 405 16.11 -24.84 -19.79
CA THR A 405 17.29 -23.97 -19.89
C THR A 405 18.15 -24.27 -21.12
N ARG A 406 18.40 -25.55 -21.44
CA ARG A 406 19.15 -25.93 -22.65
C ARG A 406 18.40 -25.55 -23.93
N GLU A 407 17.09 -25.74 -23.95
CA GLU A 407 16.24 -25.38 -25.09
C GLU A 407 16.22 -23.86 -25.33
N VAL A 408 16.14 -23.06 -24.26
CA VAL A 408 16.25 -21.59 -24.33
C VAL A 408 17.61 -21.17 -24.90
N LYS A 409 18.71 -21.76 -24.42
CA LYS A 409 20.06 -21.46 -24.94
C LYS A 409 20.20 -21.82 -26.42
N LYS A 410 19.69 -22.99 -26.82
CA LYS A 410 19.69 -23.41 -28.23
C LYS A 410 18.90 -22.41 -29.08
N PHE A 411 17.67 -22.07 -28.67
CA PHE A 411 16.83 -21.10 -29.36
C PHE A 411 17.55 -19.75 -29.53
N ASN A 412 18.17 -19.24 -28.46
CA ASN A 412 18.87 -17.95 -28.48
C ASN A 412 20.15 -17.95 -29.34
N LYS A 413 20.76 -19.12 -29.59
CA LYS A 413 21.91 -19.26 -30.49
C LYS A 413 21.47 -19.32 -31.97
N GLU A 414 20.29 -19.85 -32.23
CA GLU A 414 19.75 -20.04 -33.59
C GLU A 414 18.89 -18.85 -34.06
N ASN A 415 18.55 -17.91 -33.18
CA ASN A 415 17.65 -16.78 -33.48
C ASN A 415 18.29 -15.46 -33.05
N ASP A 416 18.55 -14.56 -34.00
CA ASP A 416 19.13 -13.24 -33.70
C ASP A 416 18.09 -12.21 -33.25
N LEU A 417 16.89 -12.23 -33.86
CA LEU A 417 15.83 -11.25 -33.62
C LEU A 417 14.94 -11.57 -32.42
N TYR A 418 14.81 -12.84 -32.06
CA TYR A 418 13.95 -13.29 -30.97
C TYR A 418 14.79 -14.02 -29.94
N LYS A 419 14.60 -13.67 -28.66
CA LYS A 419 15.23 -14.35 -27.54
C LYS A 419 14.16 -14.86 -26.58
N LYS A 420 14.46 -15.96 -25.91
CA LYS A 420 13.69 -16.52 -24.79
C LYS A 420 14.49 -16.34 -23.50
N GLY A 421 13.76 -16.21 -22.40
CA GLY A 421 14.30 -16.22 -21.05
C GLY A 421 13.61 -17.30 -20.21
N ILE A 422 14.34 -17.85 -19.25
CA ILE A 422 13.78 -18.72 -18.22
C ILE A 422 14.35 -18.27 -16.88
N ALA A 423 13.49 -18.18 -15.88
CA ALA A 423 13.86 -17.81 -14.52
C ALA A 423 13.16 -18.75 -13.53
N VAL A 424 13.83 -18.99 -12.41
CA VAL A 424 13.28 -19.71 -11.26
C VAL A 424 13.51 -18.82 -10.05
N MET A 425 12.54 -18.76 -9.15
CA MET A 425 12.64 -17.94 -7.94
C MET A 425 11.96 -18.69 -6.79
N PRO A 426 12.69 -19.02 -5.71
CA PRO A 426 12.08 -19.53 -4.49
C PRO A 426 11.37 -18.38 -3.75
N ILE A 427 10.39 -18.70 -2.92
CA ILE A 427 9.67 -17.72 -2.11
C ILE A 427 9.54 -18.25 -0.69
N CYS A 428 9.94 -17.45 0.27
CA CYS A 428 9.64 -17.61 1.69
C CYS A 428 8.85 -16.37 2.13
N PHE A 429 7.68 -16.58 2.74
CA PHE A 429 6.81 -15.48 3.12
C PHE A 429 6.25 -15.70 4.53
N GLY A 430 6.56 -14.77 5.44
CA GLY A 430 6.10 -14.81 6.83
C GLY A 430 4.59 -14.58 6.93
N ILE A 431 3.89 -15.49 7.61
CA ILE A 431 2.45 -15.41 7.88
C ILE A 431 2.25 -14.83 9.28
N SER A 432 1.14 -14.10 9.48
CA SER A 432 0.75 -13.29 10.65
C SER A 432 1.01 -11.79 10.45
N PHE A 433 0.21 -10.97 11.14
CA PHE A 433 0.46 -9.54 11.28
C PHE A 433 1.73 -9.31 12.10
N THR A 434 2.51 -8.29 11.72
CA THR A 434 3.73 -7.90 12.46
C THR A 434 3.41 -7.38 13.86
N ASN A 435 2.22 -6.78 14.04
CA ASN A 435 1.66 -6.47 15.35
C ASN A 435 0.93 -7.70 15.92
N THR A 436 1.47 -8.29 16.98
CA THR A 436 0.95 -9.52 17.60
C THR A 436 -0.53 -9.42 17.96
N SER A 437 -1.00 -8.29 18.49
CA SER A 437 -2.39 -8.15 18.91
C SER A 437 -3.37 -8.17 17.75
N MET A 438 -2.95 -7.93 16.51
CA MET A 438 -3.85 -8.04 15.34
C MET A 438 -4.15 -9.48 14.94
N ASN A 439 -3.41 -10.46 15.49
CA ASN A 439 -3.63 -11.88 15.24
C ASN A 439 -4.73 -12.43 16.17
N GLN A 440 -5.91 -11.81 16.12
CA GLN A 440 -7.10 -12.20 16.88
C GLN A 440 -8.32 -12.21 15.97
N ALA A 441 -9.30 -13.06 16.29
CA ALA A 441 -10.57 -13.13 15.58
C ALA A 441 -11.70 -13.51 16.54
N SER A 442 -12.91 -13.04 16.24
CA SER A 442 -14.13 -13.34 16.97
C SER A 442 -15.25 -13.70 15.99
N ALA A 443 -16.19 -14.54 16.42
CA ALA A 443 -17.43 -14.86 15.70
C ALA A 443 -18.60 -14.87 16.70
N LEU A 444 -19.78 -14.46 16.24
CA LEU A 444 -21.03 -14.48 17.00
C LEU A 444 -22.10 -15.28 16.24
#